data_AF-A0AAW2IGA9-F1
#
_entry.id   AF-A0AAW2IGA9-F1
#
_cell.length_a   1.000
_cell.length_b   1.000
_cell.length_c   1.000
_cell.angle_alpha   90.00
_cell.angle_beta   90.00
_cell.angle_gamma   90.00
#
_symmetry.space_group_name_H-M   'P 1'
#
loop_
_entity.id
_entity.type
_entity.pdbx_description
1 polymer ?
#
loop_
_entity_poly.entity_id
_entity_poly.type
_entity_poly.pdbx_seq_one_letter_code
_entity_poly.pdbx_strand_id
1 'polypeptide(L)'
;MITLLNDINRTECKIIDHHAIRTDKTRRFWHLAVRELSLCWRACAAVYLSFTSHSFQLSKMCIPASRFILITTILLFFTTWTATESAKEVRGTADKQWTKAIIQRKAPYWKGIAVINGEFKELHNTDFYGKYLVLIFYPLDFTFVCPTEILAFNDRLPEFKELNADVVVCSVDSHYTHLAWTNTSRKDGGLGNIQLPMLSDITRTISQDYGVYVPDLGHSLRGLFIIDAQGNLRQSTINDLPVGRSVDETLRLLQAFQYTDAHGEVCPANWKPGADTIIPHPVKKRTYFQKVNEDCSGNPH
;
A
#
# COMPACT_ATOMS: atom_id res chain seq x y z
N MET A 1 16.19 -43.77 22.07
CA MET A 1 15.61 -42.53 21.47
C MET A 1 16.64 -41.86 20.56
N ILE A 2 17.25 -42.65 19.68
CA ILE A 2 18.11 -42.28 18.56
C ILE A 2 17.81 -43.37 17.52
N THR A 3 16.57 -43.39 17.01
CA THR A 3 16.10 -44.37 16.01
C THR A 3 14.78 -43.93 15.34
N LEU A 4 14.56 -42.63 15.12
CA LEU A 4 13.33 -42.12 14.50
C LEU A 4 13.53 -40.81 13.72
N LEU A 5 14.74 -40.57 13.20
CA LEU A 5 15.07 -39.35 12.43
C LEU A 5 15.74 -39.61 11.07
N ASN A 6 15.66 -40.83 10.53
CA ASN A 6 16.35 -41.17 9.28
C ASN A 6 15.46 -41.53 8.07
N ASP A 7 14.13 -41.45 8.15
CA ASP A 7 13.26 -41.98 7.07
C ASP A 7 12.37 -40.94 6.34
N ILE A 8 12.75 -39.67 6.31
CA ILE A 8 12.04 -38.68 5.46
C ILE A 8 13.04 -37.92 4.60
N ASN A 9 13.72 -38.64 3.71
CA ASN A 9 14.45 -38.04 2.60
C ASN A 9 14.55 -39.04 1.44
N ARG A 10 13.44 -39.25 0.72
CA ARG A 10 13.37 -39.50 -0.74
C ARG A 10 11.96 -39.88 -1.17
N THR A 11 11.65 -39.60 -2.44
CA THR A 11 10.41 -39.85 -3.20
C THR A 11 9.23 -38.93 -2.82
N GLU A 12 8.64 -38.09 -3.68
CA GLU A 12 8.44 -38.12 -5.13
C GLU A 12 8.23 -36.70 -5.70
N CYS A 13 8.65 -36.50 -6.95
CA CYS A 13 8.34 -35.32 -7.75
C CYS A 13 7.05 -35.60 -8.54
N LYS A 14 6.00 -34.78 -8.36
CA LYS A 14 4.93 -34.54 -9.35
C LYS A 14 4.10 -33.32 -8.97
N ILE A 15 3.89 -32.47 -9.97
CA ILE A 15 3.28 -31.14 -10.00
C ILE A 15 1.78 -31.21 -9.66
N ILE A 16 1.33 -30.53 -8.60
CA ILE A 16 -0.07 -30.11 -8.38
C ILE A 16 -0.08 -28.76 -7.63
N ASP A 17 -0.93 -27.85 -8.10
CA ASP A 17 -1.13 -26.45 -7.71
C ASP A 17 -0.92 -26.07 -6.23
N HIS A 18 0.00 -25.12 -6.03
CA HIS A 18 0.43 -24.63 -4.73
C HIS A 18 -0.04 -23.19 -4.47
N HIS A 19 -1.36 -22.91 -4.55
CA HIS A 19 -1.84 -21.57 -4.14
C HIS A 19 -3.13 -21.48 -3.30
N ALA A 20 -3.84 -22.59 -3.04
CA ALA A 20 -5.04 -22.55 -2.18
C ALA A 20 -4.91 -23.32 -0.84
N ILE A 21 -3.80 -24.01 -0.58
CA ILE A 21 -3.68 -24.94 0.57
C ILE A 21 -2.79 -24.36 1.70
N ARG A 22 -2.12 -23.23 1.48
CA ARG A 22 -1.10 -22.71 2.41
C ARG A 22 -1.66 -21.93 3.61
N THR A 23 -2.94 -21.55 3.59
CA THR A 23 -3.59 -20.81 4.69
C THR A 23 -4.37 -21.71 5.65
N ASP A 24 -4.91 -22.85 5.20
CA ASP A 24 -5.69 -23.74 6.08
C ASP A 24 -4.81 -24.78 6.79
N LYS A 25 -3.77 -25.32 6.13
CA LYS A 25 -2.84 -26.25 6.80
C LYS A 25 -2.02 -25.58 7.89
N THR A 26 -1.56 -24.35 7.70
CA THR A 26 -0.83 -23.59 8.73
C THR A 26 -1.75 -23.16 9.86
N ARG A 27 -3.02 -22.79 9.59
CA ARG A 27 -3.99 -22.46 10.65
C ARG A 27 -4.44 -23.68 11.43
N ARG A 28 -4.60 -24.85 10.80
CA ARG A 28 -4.81 -26.14 11.49
C ARG A 28 -3.57 -26.59 12.24
N PHE A 29 -2.36 -26.39 11.70
CA PHE A 29 -1.11 -26.67 12.41
C PHE A 29 -0.95 -25.75 13.62
N TRP A 30 -1.33 -24.48 13.50
CA TRP A 30 -1.33 -23.52 14.60
C TRP A 30 -2.41 -23.84 15.64
N HIS A 31 -3.63 -24.21 15.24
CA HIS A 31 -4.67 -24.64 16.18
C HIS A 31 -4.34 -25.98 16.86
N LEU A 32 -3.70 -26.92 16.15
CA LEU A 32 -3.19 -28.17 16.72
C LEU A 32 -1.99 -27.90 17.62
N ALA A 33 -1.03 -27.06 17.22
CA ALA A 33 0.12 -26.69 18.04
C ALA A 33 -0.29 -25.87 19.27
N VAL A 34 -1.28 -24.99 19.16
CA VAL A 34 -1.86 -24.27 20.30
C VAL A 34 -2.70 -25.21 21.17
N ARG A 35 -3.38 -26.22 20.60
CA ARG A 35 -4.04 -27.27 21.40
C ARG A 35 -3.02 -28.13 22.15
N GLU A 36 -1.97 -28.58 21.48
CA GLU A 36 -0.86 -29.35 22.03
C GLU A 36 -0.08 -28.53 23.06
N LEU A 37 0.17 -27.24 22.82
CA LEU A 37 0.78 -26.32 23.78
C LEU A 37 -0.17 -25.98 24.94
N SER A 38 -1.49 -25.94 24.71
CA SER A 38 -2.48 -25.80 25.80
C SER A 38 -2.63 -27.08 26.61
N LEU A 39 -2.44 -28.25 25.99
CA LEU A 39 -2.38 -29.56 26.64
C LEU A 39 -1.08 -29.70 27.42
N CYS A 40 0.03 -29.22 26.86
CA CYS A 40 1.33 -29.17 27.51
C CYS A 40 1.34 -28.12 28.64
N TRP A 41 0.63 -27.00 28.49
CA TRP A 41 0.39 -26.03 29.55
C TRP A 41 -0.55 -26.58 30.62
N ARG A 42 -1.64 -27.28 30.26
CA ARG A 42 -2.51 -27.96 31.22
C ARG A 42 -1.80 -29.11 31.92
N ALA A 43 -0.89 -29.82 31.23
CA ALA A 43 -0.06 -30.87 31.80
C ALA A 43 1.03 -30.29 32.70
N CYS A 44 1.73 -29.23 32.29
CA CYS A 44 2.73 -28.53 33.10
C CYS A 44 2.08 -27.80 34.28
N ALA A 45 0.92 -27.18 34.10
CA ALA A 45 0.15 -26.56 35.19
C ALA A 45 -0.46 -27.62 36.10
N ALA A 46 -0.89 -28.78 35.59
CA ALA A 46 -1.30 -29.91 36.43
C ALA A 46 -0.11 -30.50 37.19
N VAL A 47 1.08 -30.61 36.60
CA VAL A 47 2.31 -31.01 37.30
C VAL A 47 2.71 -29.95 38.33
N TYR A 48 2.62 -28.66 38.02
CA TYR A 48 2.92 -27.55 38.94
C TYR A 48 1.90 -27.48 40.09
N LEU A 49 0.61 -27.65 39.81
CA LEU A 49 -0.46 -27.73 40.83
C LEU A 49 -0.36 -29.02 41.64
N SER A 50 0.06 -30.14 41.04
CA SER A 50 0.34 -31.39 41.76
C SER A 50 1.56 -31.24 42.68
N PHE A 51 2.58 -30.47 42.26
CA PHE A 51 3.74 -30.14 43.08
C PHE A 51 3.40 -29.17 44.21
N THR A 52 2.55 -28.16 43.98
CA THR A 52 2.15 -27.23 45.04
C THR A 52 1.13 -27.85 46.01
N SER A 53 0.30 -28.80 45.57
CA SER A 53 -0.58 -29.59 46.46
C SER A 53 0.12 -30.77 47.14
N HIS A 54 1.32 -31.18 46.69
CA HIS A 54 2.22 -32.13 47.39
C HIS A 54 3.34 -31.45 48.19
N SER A 55 3.22 -30.14 48.48
CA SER A 55 4.06 -29.44 49.47
C SER A 55 3.92 -30.01 50.90
N PHE A 56 3.19 -31.11 51.07
CA PHE A 56 3.03 -31.84 52.33
C PHE A 56 3.68 -33.23 52.37
N GLN A 57 4.43 -33.67 51.33
CA GLN A 57 5.13 -34.97 51.40
C GLN A 57 6.43 -35.09 50.57
N LEU A 58 7.19 -34.01 50.41
CA LEU A 58 8.53 -34.03 49.78
C LEU A 58 9.69 -34.38 50.75
N SER A 59 9.42 -35.14 51.82
CA SER A 59 10.46 -35.63 52.75
C SER A 59 11.03 -37.01 52.40
N LYS A 60 10.64 -37.61 51.26
CA LYS A 60 11.06 -38.99 50.89
C LYS A 60 11.72 -39.16 49.51
N MET A 61 12.05 -38.09 48.80
CA MET A 61 12.86 -38.19 47.56
C MET A 61 14.22 -37.53 47.77
N CYS A 62 15.27 -38.36 47.93
CA CYS A 62 16.66 -37.95 47.88
C CYS A 62 17.05 -37.51 46.45
N ILE A 63 16.68 -36.28 46.07
CA ILE A 63 17.29 -35.60 44.93
C ILE A 63 18.43 -34.75 45.49
N PRO A 64 19.70 -34.97 45.09
CA PRO A 64 20.81 -34.15 45.55
C PRO A 64 20.57 -32.69 45.15
N ALA A 65 20.85 -31.74 46.06
CA ALA A 65 20.52 -30.32 45.92
C ALA A 65 20.97 -29.70 44.58
N SER A 66 22.08 -30.20 44.01
CA SER A 66 22.59 -29.80 42.70
C SER A 66 21.63 -30.06 41.54
N ARG A 67 20.86 -31.16 41.57
CA ARG A 67 19.86 -31.47 40.55
C ARG A 67 18.59 -30.64 40.70
N PHE A 68 18.23 -30.26 41.92
CA PHE A 68 17.07 -29.41 42.17
C PHE A 68 17.32 -27.99 41.64
N ILE A 69 18.51 -27.43 41.91
CA ILE A 69 18.93 -26.11 41.41
C ILE A 69 18.95 -26.07 39.88
N LEU A 70 19.45 -27.14 39.24
CA LEU A 70 19.49 -27.22 37.77
C LEU A 70 18.08 -27.22 37.17
N ILE A 71 17.16 -28.02 37.73
CA ILE A 71 15.78 -28.11 37.25
C ILE A 71 15.06 -26.77 37.43
N THR A 72 15.21 -26.11 38.59
CA THR A 72 14.59 -24.80 38.82
C THR A 72 15.17 -23.71 37.91
N THR A 73 16.47 -23.77 37.60
CA THR A 73 17.12 -22.80 36.70
C THR A 73 16.65 -22.98 35.26
N ILE A 74 16.53 -24.22 34.79
CA ILE A 74 16.00 -24.53 33.45
C ILE A 74 14.53 -24.10 33.33
N LEU A 75 13.70 -24.37 34.34
CA LEU A 75 12.29 -23.95 34.36
C LEU A 75 12.15 -22.43 34.36
N LEU A 76 12.95 -21.71 35.16
CA LEU A 76 12.99 -20.24 35.15
C LEU A 76 13.46 -19.69 33.79
N PHE A 77 14.43 -20.34 33.16
CA PHE A 77 14.89 -19.95 31.83
C PHE A 77 13.82 -20.17 30.76
N PHE A 78 13.10 -21.29 30.79
CA PHE A 78 12.02 -21.56 29.85
C PHE A 78 10.80 -20.65 30.07
N THR A 79 10.44 -20.33 31.31
CA THR A 79 9.32 -19.41 31.58
C THR A 79 9.67 -17.97 31.22
N THR A 80 10.90 -17.53 31.47
CA THR A 80 11.37 -16.20 31.05
C THR A 80 11.50 -16.10 29.53
N TRP A 81 12.07 -17.12 28.87
CA TRP A 81 12.19 -17.20 27.41
C TRP A 81 10.80 -17.15 26.74
N THR A 82 9.86 -17.98 27.18
CA THR A 82 8.50 -18.01 26.61
C THR A 82 7.74 -16.69 26.86
N ALA A 83 7.92 -16.06 28.03
CA ALA A 83 7.36 -14.75 28.30
C ALA A 83 7.95 -13.66 27.39
N THR A 84 9.27 -13.71 27.09
CA THR A 84 9.89 -12.78 26.14
C THR A 84 9.47 -13.02 24.69
N GLU A 85 9.25 -14.27 24.27
CA GLU A 85 8.74 -14.59 22.93
C GLU A 85 7.29 -14.11 22.76
N SER A 86 6.41 -14.39 23.73
CA SER A 86 5.03 -13.88 23.73
C SER A 86 4.96 -12.35 23.79
N ALA A 87 5.89 -11.68 24.49
CA ALA A 87 5.97 -10.22 24.53
C ALA A 87 6.55 -9.59 23.23
N LYS A 88 7.18 -10.39 22.37
CA LYS A 88 7.58 -9.96 21.01
C LYS A 88 6.44 -10.15 20.02
N GLU A 89 5.61 -11.18 20.18
CA GLU A 89 4.52 -11.51 19.24
C GLU A 89 3.26 -10.65 19.44
N VAL A 90 3.03 -10.10 20.66
CA VAL A 90 1.83 -9.28 20.97
C VAL A 90 2.07 -7.76 20.85
N ARG A 91 3.30 -7.32 20.58
CA ARG A 91 3.54 -5.93 20.13
C ARG A 91 3.26 -5.82 18.64
N GLY A 92 2.00 -6.00 18.28
CA GLY A 92 1.45 -5.48 17.03
C GLY A 92 1.55 -3.96 17.08
N THR A 93 2.68 -3.41 16.63
CA THR A 93 2.66 -2.10 16.01
C THR A 93 1.74 -2.27 14.82
N ALA A 94 0.51 -1.75 14.89
CA ALA A 94 -0.17 -1.42 13.66
C ALA A 94 0.83 -0.60 12.84
N ASP A 95 1.30 -1.12 11.71
CA ASP A 95 2.34 -0.48 10.91
C ASP A 95 1.85 0.92 10.56
N LYS A 96 2.39 1.91 11.26
CA LYS A 96 2.00 3.31 11.08
C LYS A 96 2.55 3.75 9.73
N GLN A 97 1.66 3.88 8.76
CA GLN A 97 1.98 4.51 7.49
C GLN A 97 2.09 6.03 7.69
N TRP A 98 3.27 6.58 7.44
CA TRP A 98 3.54 8.02 7.51
C TRP A 98 3.63 8.60 6.10
N THR A 99 3.23 9.86 5.94
CA THR A 99 3.33 10.58 4.66
C THR A 99 3.61 12.05 4.89
N LYS A 100 4.38 12.67 3.99
CA LYS A 100 4.54 14.12 3.90
C LYS A 100 3.48 14.73 2.96
N ALA A 101 2.81 13.92 2.14
CA ALA A 101 1.79 14.36 1.20
C ALA A 101 0.47 14.67 1.92
N ILE A 102 0.26 15.95 2.23
CA ILE A 102 -0.94 16.45 2.91
C ILE A 102 -1.68 17.40 1.97
N ILE A 103 -2.97 17.11 1.71
CA ILE A 103 -3.83 17.98 0.87
C ILE A 103 -3.89 19.39 1.50
N GLN A 104 -3.92 20.42 0.65
CA GLN A 104 -3.82 21.85 1.01
C GLN A 104 -2.42 22.32 1.46
N ARG A 105 -1.42 21.43 1.49
CA ARG A 105 -0.01 21.79 1.75
C ARG A 105 0.81 21.68 0.47
N LYS A 106 2.04 22.20 0.48
CA LYS A 106 2.99 21.98 -0.60
C LYS A 106 3.21 20.48 -0.79
N ALA A 107 3.18 20.03 -2.04
CA ALA A 107 3.51 18.66 -2.37
C ALA A 107 4.96 18.36 -1.94
N PRO A 108 5.27 17.16 -1.41
CA PRO A 108 6.62 16.81 -1.04
C PRO A 108 7.57 16.99 -2.22
N TYR A 109 8.69 17.68 -1.97
CA TYR A 109 9.72 17.90 -2.97
C TYR A 109 10.30 16.57 -3.44
N TRP A 110 10.54 16.46 -4.74
CA TRP A 110 11.26 15.33 -5.29
C TRP A 110 12.15 15.77 -6.45
N LYS A 111 13.20 14.98 -6.65
CA LYS A 111 14.10 15.05 -7.78
C LYS A 111 14.57 13.65 -8.16
N GLY A 112 14.82 13.43 -9.44
CA GLY A 112 15.34 12.14 -9.90
C GLY A 112 15.60 12.13 -11.39
N ILE A 113 16.21 11.04 -11.86
CA ILE A 113 16.42 10.82 -13.28
C ILE A 113 15.14 10.25 -13.88
N ALA A 114 14.66 10.86 -14.94
CA ALA A 114 13.53 10.41 -15.74
C ALA A 114 13.97 10.05 -17.16
N VAL A 115 13.26 9.11 -17.77
CA VAL A 115 13.34 8.85 -19.22
C VAL A 115 12.32 9.77 -19.92
N ILE A 116 12.81 10.61 -20.83
CA ILE A 116 11.99 11.55 -21.60
C ILE A 116 12.40 11.44 -23.07
N ASN A 117 11.49 10.98 -23.94
CA ASN A 117 11.77 10.78 -25.37
C ASN A 117 13.03 9.92 -25.63
N GLY A 118 13.24 8.88 -24.82
CA GLY A 118 14.39 7.98 -24.93
C GLY A 118 15.71 8.50 -24.34
N GLU A 119 15.71 9.70 -23.75
CA GLU A 119 16.90 10.30 -23.12
C GLU A 119 16.76 10.34 -21.59
N PHE A 120 17.90 10.27 -20.90
CA PHE A 120 17.95 10.47 -19.44
C PHE A 120 18.06 11.95 -19.11
N LYS A 121 17.13 12.46 -18.31
CA LYS A 121 17.10 13.85 -17.85
C LYS A 121 16.80 13.91 -16.35
N GLU A 122 17.46 14.82 -15.65
CA GLU A 122 17.08 15.12 -14.27
C GLU A 122 15.80 15.95 -14.28
N LEU A 123 14.85 15.61 -13.41
CA LEU A 123 13.55 16.26 -13.30
C LEU A 123 13.25 16.57 -11.84
N HIS A 124 12.64 17.74 -11.60
CA HIS A 124 12.23 18.20 -10.28
C HIS A 124 10.74 18.55 -10.30
N ASN A 125 10.03 18.36 -9.18
CA ASN A 125 8.63 18.77 -9.12
C ASN A 125 8.44 20.30 -9.27
N THR A 126 9.47 21.07 -8.94
CA THR A 126 9.51 22.53 -9.11
C THR A 126 9.54 22.99 -10.56
N ASP A 127 9.97 22.12 -11.50
CA ASP A 127 10.00 22.43 -12.93
C ASP A 127 8.59 22.60 -13.51
N PHE A 128 7.57 22.15 -12.78
CA PHE A 128 6.15 22.22 -13.15
C PHE A 128 5.41 23.43 -12.55
N TYR A 129 6.09 24.32 -11.82
CA TYR A 129 5.44 25.54 -11.32
C TYR A 129 4.87 26.39 -12.46
N GLY A 130 3.66 26.93 -12.24
CA GLY A 130 2.85 27.58 -13.28
C GLY A 130 1.94 26.64 -14.06
N LYS A 131 2.03 25.32 -13.84
CA LYS A 131 1.17 24.31 -14.45
C LYS A 131 0.62 23.34 -13.41
N TYR A 132 -0.51 22.72 -13.72
CA TYR A 132 -0.94 21.57 -12.94
C TYR A 132 -0.02 20.36 -13.21
N LEU A 133 0.19 19.52 -12.21
CA LEU A 133 0.97 18.30 -12.32
C LEU A 133 0.16 17.11 -11.81
N VAL A 134 0.01 16.09 -12.65
CA VAL A 134 -0.51 14.78 -12.26
C VAL A 134 0.67 13.83 -12.07
N LEU A 135 0.97 13.49 -10.82
CA LEU A 135 2.03 12.54 -10.46
C LEU A 135 1.43 11.16 -10.19
N ILE A 136 1.87 10.16 -10.94
CA ILE A 136 1.29 8.82 -10.93
C ILE A 136 2.35 7.80 -10.52
N PHE A 137 2.20 7.21 -9.35
CA PHE A 137 2.96 6.04 -8.92
C PHE A 137 2.34 4.77 -9.48
N TYR A 138 3.18 3.86 -9.96
CA TYR A 138 2.79 2.50 -10.33
C TYR A 138 3.76 1.49 -9.72
N PRO A 139 3.30 0.24 -9.46
CA PRO A 139 4.10 -0.75 -8.75
C PRO A 139 5.47 -1.05 -9.39
N LEU A 140 5.49 -1.62 -10.59
CA LEU A 140 6.69 -2.15 -11.23
C LEU A 140 6.57 -2.15 -12.75
N ASP A 141 7.70 -1.93 -13.43
CA ASP A 141 7.89 -2.18 -14.86
C ASP A 141 7.64 -3.65 -15.24
N PHE A 142 7.28 -3.91 -16.50
CA PHE A 142 7.05 -5.26 -17.05
C PHE A 142 5.99 -6.10 -16.30
N THR A 143 5.01 -5.45 -15.67
CA THR A 143 3.86 -6.11 -15.03
C THR A 143 2.56 -5.88 -15.80
N PHE A 144 1.40 -6.25 -15.23
CA PHE A 144 0.15 -6.44 -15.99
C PHE A 144 -0.69 -5.16 -16.17
N VAL A 145 -1.12 -4.53 -15.07
CA VAL A 145 -2.03 -3.36 -15.11
C VAL A 145 -1.28 -2.06 -15.38
N CYS A 146 -0.02 -1.97 -14.93
CA CYS A 146 0.82 -0.78 -15.07
C CYS A 146 0.94 -0.25 -16.52
N PRO A 147 1.24 -1.08 -17.55
CA PRO A 147 1.30 -0.58 -18.91
C PRO A 147 -0.05 -0.04 -19.39
N THR A 148 -1.18 -0.63 -18.98
CA THR A 148 -2.50 -0.14 -19.39
C THR A 148 -2.79 1.27 -18.87
N GLU A 149 -2.35 1.59 -17.65
CA GLU A 149 -2.52 2.92 -17.07
C GLU A 149 -1.62 3.94 -17.79
N ILE A 150 -0.32 3.63 -17.93
CA ILE A 150 0.65 4.52 -18.55
C ILE A 150 0.25 4.83 -20.00
N LEU A 151 -0.18 3.82 -20.76
CA LEU A 151 -0.64 3.99 -22.13
C LEU A 151 -1.93 4.82 -22.22
N ALA A 152 -2.89 4.60 -21.33
CA ALA A 152 -4.13 5.37 -21.31
C ALA A 152 -3.90 6.86 -21.04
N PHE A 153 -3.00 7.20 -20.10
CA PHE A 153 -2.60 8.59 -19.86
C PHE A 153 -1.77 9.16 -21.01
N ASN A 154 -0.87 8.37 -21.60
CA ASN A 154 -0.04 8.82 -22.72
C ASN A 154 -0.88 9.15 -23.96
N ASP A 155 -1.82 8.28 -24.31
CA ASP A 155 -2.63 8.44 -25.51
C ASP A 155 -3.61 9.64 -25.39
N ARG A 156 -3.94 10.04 -24.16
CA ARG A 156 -4.75 11.23 -23.83
C ARG A 156 -3.96 12.42 -23.32
N LEU A 157 -2.63 12.40 -23.45
CA LEU A 157 -1.76 13.50 -23.04
C LEU A 157 -2.12 14.87 -23.66
N PRO A 158 -2.65 14.96 -24.92
CA PRO A 158 -3.13 16.23 -25.47
C PRO A 158 -4.20 16.91 -24.61
N GLU A 159 -5.14 16.16 -24.02
CA GLU A 159 -6.21 16.72 -23.18
C GLU A 159 -5.65 17.36 -21.89
N PHE A 160 -4.60 16.77 -21.31
CA PHE A 160 -3.91 17.37 -20.16
C PHE A 160 -3.16 18.66 -20.57
N LYS A 161 -2.50 18.65 -21.74
CA LYS A 161 -1.80 19.84 -22.26
C LYS A 161 -2.75 21.00 -22.53
N GLU A 162 -3.94 20.73 -23.08
CA GLU A 162 -4.99 21.74 -23.28
C GLU A 162 -5.44 22.39 -21.96
N LEU A 163 -5.42 21.62 -20.88
CA LEU A 163 -5.71 22.10 -19.52
C LEU A 163 -4.48 22.68 -18.81
N ASN A 164 -3.39 22.99 -19.50
CA ASN A 164 -2.14 23.47 -18.89
C ASN A 164 -1.66 22.55 -17.73
N ALA A 165 -1.73 21.24 -17.96
CA ALA A 165 -1.31 20.21 -17.02
C ALA A 165 -0.30 19.26 -17.66
N ASP A 166 0.73 18.90 -16.89
CA ASP A 166 1.70 17.88 -17.24
C ASP A 166 1.44 16.60 -16.41
N VAL A 167 1.85 15.45 -16.96
CA VAL A 167 1.68 14.14 -16.34
C VAL A 167 3.05 13.46 -16.21
N VAL A 168 3.38 12.97 -15.03
CA VAL A 168 4.63 12.23 -14.75
C VAL A 168 4.29 10.90 -14.12
N VAL A 169 4.91 9.82 -14.60
CA VAL A 169 4.76 8.49 -14.00
C VAL A 169 6.03 8.12 -13.23
N CYS A 170 5.89 7.40 -12.12
CA CYS A 170 7.00 7.07 -11.24
C CYS A 170 6.88 5.64 -10.70
N SER A 171 7.99 4.91 -10.66
CA SER A 171 8.11 3.66 -9.91
C SER A 171 9.49 3.55 -9.26
N VAL A 172 9.71 2.47 -8.51
CA VAL A 172 10.99 2.18 -7.85
C VAL A 172 12.04 1.57 -8.81
N ASP A 173 11.67 1.34 -10.07
CA ASP A 173 12.55 0.77 -11.08
C ASP A 173 13.63 1.77 -11.51
N SER A 174 14.73 1.25 -12.09
CA SER A 174 15.81 2.09 -12.60
C SER A 174 15.41 2.80 -13.90
N HIS A 175 16.01 3.96 -14.19
CA HIS A 175 15.84 4.64 -15.48
C HIS A 175 16.32 3.80 -16.67
N TYR A 176 17.24 2.85 -16.47
CA TYR A 176 17.62 1.87 -17.50
C TYR A 176 16.48 0.88 -17.79
N THR A 177 15.80 0.41 -16.75
CA THR A 177 14.63 -0.47 -16.87
C THR A 177 13.50 0.23 -17.61
N HIS A 178 13.22 1.48 -17.25
CA HIS A 178 12.24 2.32 -17.95
C HIS A 178 12.56 2.42 -19.44
N LEU A 179 13.81 2.75 -19.81
CA LEU A 179 14.22 2.86 -21.20
C LEU A 179 14.04 1.52 -21.95
N ALA A 180 14.44 0.40 -21.34
CA ALA A 180 14.23 -0.92 -21.91
C ALA A 180 12.73 -1.22 -22.13
N TRP A 181 11.87 -0.81 -21.21
CA TRP A 181 10.43 -1.02 -21.32
C TRP A 181 9.78 -0.15 -22.40
N THR A 182 10.25 1.10 -22.59
CA THR A 182 9.86 1.95 -23.73
C THR A 182 10.32 1.40 -25.07
N ASN A 183 11.44 0.67 -25.11
CA ASN A 183 11.93 0.00 -26.32
C ASN A 183 11.20 -1.33 -26.61
N THR A 184 10.40 -1.83 -25.67
CA THR A 184 9.61 -3.05 -25.84
C THR A 184 8.27 -2.71 -26.51
N SER A 185 7.83 -3.52 -27.47
CA SER A 185 6.61 -3.26 -28.23
C SER A 185 5.36 -3.41 -27.34
N ARG A 186 4.30 -2.64 -27.61
CA ARG A 186 3.01 -2.78 -26.89
C ARG A 186 2.41 -4.19 -27.01
N LYS A 187 2.69 -4.90 -28.11
CA LYS A 187 2.21 -6.29 -28.33
C LYS A 187 2.85 -7.28 -27.38
N ASP A 188 4.08 -7.00 -26.94
CA ASP A 188 4.85 -7.84 -26.02
C ASP A 188 4.73 -7.37 -24.57
N GLY A 189 3.76 -6.49 -24.26
CA GLY A 189 3.57 -5.92 -22.92
C GLY A 189 4.51 -4.74 -22.59
N GLY A 190 5.16 -4.18 -23.60
CA GLY A 190 5.95 -2.94 -23.50
C GLY A 190 5.11 -1.66 -23.62
N LEU A 191 5.78 -0.51 -23.57
CA LEU A 191 5.12 0.80 -23.72
C LEU A 191 5.22 1.33 -25.15
N GLY A 192 6.26 0.94 -25.89
CA GLY A 192 6.66 1.60 -27.13
C GLY A 192 7.07 3.06 -26.89
N ASN A 193 7.03 3.86 -27.96
CA ASN A 193 7.37 5.28 -27.87
C ASN A 193 6.27 6.07 -27.16
N ILE A 194 6.50 6.42 -25.90
CA ILE A 194 5.63 7.25 -25.07
C ILE A 194 6.26 8.63 -24.82
N GLN A 195 5.40 9.63 -24.63
CA GLN A 195 5.80 11.02 -24.37
C GLN A 195 5.83 11.37 -22.88
N LEU A 196 5.28 10.51 -22.02
CA LEU A 196 5.27 10.72 -20.58
C LEU A 196 6.68 10.58 -20.00
N PRO A 197 7.13 11.53 -19.16
CA PRO A 197 8.32 11.34 -18.33
C PRO A 197 8.15 10.14 -17.38
N MET A 198 9.10 9.21 -17.43
CA MET A 198 9.16 8.07 -16.49
C MET A 198 10.25 8.30 -15.45
N LEU A 199 9.84 8.72 -14.24
CA LEU A 199 10.71 9.05 -13.12
C LEU A 199 11.11 7.79 -12.32
N SER A 200 12.42 7.60 -12.17
CA SER A 200 13.00 6.53 -11.35
C SER A 200 13.13 6.95 -9.89
N ASP A 201 12.49 6.19 -8.98
CA ASP A 201 12.62 6.30 -7.52
C ASP A 201 13.38 5.11 -6.93
N ILE A 202 14.58 4.85 -7.46
CA ILE A 202 15.40 3.70 -7.05
C ILE A 202 15.73 3.68 -5.54
N THR A 203 15.78 4.87 -4.91
CA THR A 203 16.02 5.05 -3.47
C THR A 203 14.75 4.84 -2.64
N ARG A 204 13.58 4.77 -3.27
CA ARG A 204 12.23 4.63 -2.66
C ARG A 204 11.81 5.82 -1.80
N THR A 205 12.61 6.88 -1.79
CA THR A 205 12.40 8.06 -0.94
C THR A 205 11.20 8.85 -1.40
N ILE A 206 10.96 8.93 -2.72
CA ILE A 206 9.83 9.67 -3.27
C ILE A 206 8.53 8.94 -2.92
N SER A 207 8.49 7.61 -3.11
CA SER A 207 7.35 6.76 -2.76
C SER A 207 7.05 6.78 -1.26
N GLN A 208 8.08 6.83 -0.41
CA GLN A 208 7.93 6.98 1.04
C GLN A 208 7.39 8.36 1.43
N ASP A 209 7.92 9.43 0.84
CA ASP A 209 7.50 10.80 1.13
C ASP A 209 6.04 11.06 0.72
N TYR A 210 5.59 10.44 -0.37
CA TYR A 210 4.19 10.44 -0.79
C TYR A 210 3.34 9.40 -0.05
N GLY A 211 3.94 8.54 0.77
CA GLY A 211 3.25 7.56 1.60
C GLY A 211 2.60 6.43 0.80
N VAL A 212 3.15 6.08 -0.36
CA VAL A 212 2.61 5.00 -1.23
C VAL A 212 3.50 3.76 -1.26
N TYR A 213 4.68 3.82 -0.64
CA TYR A 213 5.60 2.69 -0.54
C TYR A 213 5.08 1.61 0.41
N VAL A 214 5.14 0.35 -0.02
CA VAL A 214 4.81 -0.82 0.80
C VAL A 214 6.10 -1.56 1.16
N PRO A 215 6.61 -1.44 2.40
CA PRO A 215 7.89 -2.03 2.79
C PRO A 215 7.98 -3.54 2.53
N ASP A 216 6.92 -4.28 2.81
CA ASP A 216 6.87 -5.73 2.68
C ASP A 216 6.96 -6.21 1.21
N LEU A 217 6.50 -5.38 0.27
CA LEU A 217 6.50 -5.70 -1.16
C LEU A 217 7.68 -5.08 -1.90
N GLY A 218 8.30 -4.05 -1.33
CA GLY A 218 9.46 -3.38 -1.93
C GLY A 218 9.12 -2.40 -3.05
N HIS A 219 7.84 -2.09 -3.29
CA HIS A 219 7.37 -1.19 -4.35
C HIS A 219 6.16 -0.35 -3.89
N SER A 220 5.68 0.54 -4.76
CA SER A 220 4.54 1.42 -4.46
C SER A 220 3.18 0.75 -4.69
N LEU A 221 2.14 1.27 -4.02
CA LEU A 221 0.74 1.13 -4.42
C LEU A 221 0.43 2.03 -5.63
N ARG A 222 -0.78 1.92 -6.18
CA ARG A 222 -1.25 2.78 -7.28
C ARG A 222 -1.70 4.15 -6.77
N GLY A 223 -0.74 4.98 -6.39
CA GLY A 223 -0.97 6.35 -5.93
C GLY A 223 -0.99 7.37 -7.06
N LEU A 224 -2.00 8.24 -7.11
CA LEU A 224 -2.09 9.37 -8.04
C LEU A 224 -2.29 10.65 -7.23
N PHE A 225 -1.59 11.72 -7.60
CA PHE A 225 -1.62 13.00 -6.92
C PHE A 225 -1.82 14.12 -7.93
N ILE A 226 -2.78 15.01 -7.67
CA ILE A 226 -2.99 16.24 -8.45
C ILE A 226 -2.41 17.42 -7.66
N ILE A 227 -1.46 18.11 -8.28
CA ILE A 227 -0.72 19.23 -7.71
C ILE A 227 -1.02 20.48 -8.54
N ASP A 228 -1.38 21.59 -7.88
CA ASP A 228 -1.73 22.83 -8.57
C ASP A 228 -0.51 23.60 -9.10
N ALA A 229 -0.77 24.67 -9.86
CA ALA A 229 0.24 25.55 -10.44
C ALA A 229 1.17 26.23 -9.40
N GLN A 230 0.76 26.29 -8.14
CA GLN A 230 1.57 26.82 -7.05
C GLN A 230 2.36 25.71 -6.34
N GLY A 231 2.18 24.43 -6.71
CA GLY A 231 2.84 23.29 -6.09
C GLY A 231 2.13 22.78 -4.84
N ASN A 232 0.86 23.14 -4.61
CA ASN A 232 0.08 22.58 -3.50
C ASN A 232 -0.63 21.30 -3.92
N LEU A 233 -0.64 20.31 -3.04
CA LEU A 233 -1.36 19.05 -3.25
C LEU A 233 -2.86 19.28 -3.09
N ARG A 234 -3.64 18.95 -4.13
CA ARG A 234 -5.10 19.18 -4.19
C ARG A 234 -5.90 17.90 -4.01
N GLN A 235 -5.37 16.77 -4.48
CA GLN A 235 -6.09 15.50 -4.47
C GLN A 235 -5.12 14.32 -4.45
N SER A 236 -5.52 13.24 -3.78
CA SER A 236 -4.84 11.95 -3.81
C SER A 236 -5.83 10.80 -4.02
N THR A 237 -5.50 9.89 -4.94
CA THR A 237 -6.19 8.61 -5.15
C THR A 237 -5.18 7.49 -4.91
N ILE A 238 -5.50 6.54 -4.04
CA ILE A 238 -4.65 5.38 -3.79
C ILE A 238 -5.50 4.13 -4.02
N ASN A 239 -5.15 3.37 -5.05
CA ASN A 239 -5.77 2.08 -5.32
C ASN A 239 -4.87 0.94 -4.81
N ASP A 240 -5.51 -0.16 -4.41
CA ASP A 240 -4.84 -1.44 -4.24
C ASP A 240 -4.32 -1.96 -5.60
N LEU A 241 -3.39 -2.92 -5.57
CA LEU A 241 -2.67 -3.43 -6.72
C LEU A 241 -3.55 -3.98 -7.88
N PRO A 242 -4.69 -4.68 -7.65
CA PRO A 242 -5.41 -5.31 -8.75
C PRO A 242 -6.33 -4.36 -9.54
N VAL A 243 -6.54 -3.11 -9.11
CA VAL A 243 -7.52 -2.19 -9.71
C VAL A 243 -6.86 -0.94 -10.28
N GLY A 244 -6.92 -0.78 -11.61
CA GLY A 244 -6.42 0.41 -12.29
C GLY A 244 -7.25 1.68 -12.03
N ARG A 245 -6.65 2.84 -12.31
CA ARG A 245 -7.27 4.17 -12.17
C ARG A 245 -7.97 4.63 -13.45
N SER A 246 -8.79 5.66 -13.33
CA SER A 246 -9.54 6.27 -14.44
C SER A 246 -8.92 7.58 -14.90
N VAL A 247 -8.63 7.69 -16.20
CA VAL A 247 -8.17 8.93 -16.83
C VAL A 247 -9.29 9.97 -16.88
N ASP A 248 -10.53 9.54 -17.13
CA ASP A 248 -11.71 10.43 -17.16
C ASP A 248 -11.94 11.13 -15.82
N GLU A 249 -11.82 10.38 -14.71
CA GLU A 249 -12.00 10.97 -13.39
C GLU A 249 -10.85 11.93 -13.06
N THR A 250 -9.63 11.62 -13.49
CA THR A 250 -8.48 12.51 -13.31
C THR A 250 -8.68 13.83 -14.05
N LEU A 251 -9.13 13.78 -15.32
CA LEU A 251 -9.44 14.96 -16.11
C LEU A 251 -10.60 15.76 -15.50
N ARG A 252 -11.66 15.09 -15.03
CA ARG A 252 -12.80 15.74 -14.36
C ARG A 252 -12.36 16.50 -13.11
N LEU A 253 -11.51 15.89 -12.27
CA LEU A 253 -10.97 16.52 -11.07
C LEU A 253 -10.09 17.72 -11.41
N LEU A 254 -9.25 17.60 -12.43
CA LEU A 254 -8.37 18.70 -12.87
C LEU A 254 -9.19 19.90 -13.36
N GLN A 255 -10.21 19.66 -14.20
CA GLN A 255 -11.15 20.68 -14.66
C GLN A 255 -11.91 21.32 -13.49
N ALA A 256 -12.32 20.53 -12.49
CA ALA A 256 -13.02 21.04 -11.32
C ALA A 256 -12.13 21.97 -10.49
N PHE A 257 -10.88 21.57 -10.19
CA PHE A 257 -9.96 22.42 -9.44
C PHE A 257 -9.67 23.74 -10.16
N GLN A 258 -9.42 23.68 -11.47
CA GLN A 258 -9.21 24.88 -12.28
C GLN A 258 -10.43 25.79 -12.30
N TYR A 259 -11.64 25.22 -12.37
CA TYR A 259 -12.87 26.00 -12.29
C TYR A 259 -12.96 26.72 -10.94
N THR A 260 -12.75 26.00 -9.82
CA THR A 260 -12.82 26.59 -8.48
C THR A 260 -11.74 27.66 -8.24
N ASP A 261 -10.53 27.47 -8.78
CA ASP A 261 -9.43 28.43 -8.68
C ASP A 261 -9.76 29.73 -9.45
N ALA A 262 -10.44 29.62 -10.59
CA ALA A 262 -10.79 30.77 -11.43
C ALA A 262 -12.04 31.53 -10.96
N HIS A 263 -13.05 30.84 -10.41
CA HIS A 263 -14.37 31.45 -10.12
C HIS A 263 -14.65 31.65 -8.63
N GLY A 264 -13.95 30.94 -7.73
CA GLY A 264 -14.23 30.99 -6.29
C GLY A 264 -15.55 30.34 -5.85
N GLU A 265 -16.26 29.69 -6.77
CA GLU A 265 -17.40 28.82 -6.48
C GLU A 265 -16.93 27.40 -6.14
N VAL A 266 -17.85 26.54 -5.69
CA VAL A 266 -17.54 25.13 -5.41
C VAL A 266 -18.32 24.17 -6.32
N CYS A 267 -17.66 23.09 -6.71
CA CYS A 267 -18.21 22.05 -7.58
C CYS A 267 -18.96 20.98 -6.75
N PRO A 268 -20.25 20.70 -7.04
CA PRO A 268 -20.99 19.60 -6.43
C PRO A 268 -20.43 18.21 -6.73
N ALA A 269 -21.01 17.18 -6.10
CA ALA A 269 -20.74 15.79 -6.43
C ALA A 269 -21.04 15.51 -7.91
N ASN A 270 -20.18 14.72 -8.57
CA ASN A 270 -20.28 14.36 -10.00
C ASN A 270 -20.23 15.55 -10.97
N TRP A 271 -19.79 16.74 -10.53
CA TRP A 271 -19.67 17.92 -11.38
C TRP A 271 -18.78 17.64 -12.60
N LYS A 272 -19.22 18.13 -13.75
CA LYS A 272 -18.51 18.14 -15.04
C LYS A 272 -18.62 19.54 -15.65
N PRO A 273 -17.72 19.92 -16.59
CA PRO A 273 -17.81 21.21 -17.26
C PRO A 273 -19.22 21.48 -17.81
N GLY A 274 -19.75 22.68 -17.53
CA GLY A 274 -21.10 23.10 -17.89
C GLY A 274 -22.20 22.77 -16.88
N ALA A 275 -21.91 21.97 -15.84
CA ALA A 275 -22.86 21.69 -14.77
C ALA A 275 -22.93 22.84 -13.73
N ASP A 276 -24.06 22.91 -13.04
CA ASP A 276 -24.30 23.91 -12.00
C ASP A 276 -23.34 23.81 -10.82
N THR A 277 -23.02 24.98 -10.24
CA THR A 277 -22.06 25.20 -9.17
C THR A 277 -22.71 25.91 -7.97
N ILE A 278 -21.99 25.97 -6.85
CA ILE A 278 -22.51 26.55 -5.62
C ILE A 278 -21.63 27.72 -5.20
N ILE A 279 -22.24 28.88 -4.96
CA ILE A 279 -21.57 30.00 -4.31
C ILE A 279 -21.40 29.64 -2.81
N PRO A 280 -20.17 29.58 -2.27
CA PRO A 280 -19.91 29.16 -0.89
C PRO A 280 -20.25 30.24 0.14
N HIS A 281 -21.52 30.66 0.17
CA HIS A 281 -22.06 31.65 1.09
C HIS A 281 -23.38 31.14 1.69
N PRO A 282 -23.62 31.26 3.01
CA PRO A 282 -24.79 30.68 3.69
C PRO A 282 -26.14 31.03 3.06
N VAL A 283 -26.26 32.24 2.50
CA VAL A 283 -27.48 32.72 1.83
C VAL A 283 -27.48 32.41 0.33
N LYS A 284 -26.37 32.65 -0.38
CA LYS A 284 -26.33 32.56 -1.86
C LYS A 284 -26.34 31.11 -2.36
N LYS A 285 -25.94 30.14 -1.53
CA LYS A 285 -26.05 28.72 -1.85
C LYS A 285 -27.49 28.28 -2.16
N ARG A 286 -28.50 29.00 -1.66
CA ARG A 286 -29.92 28.69 -1.89
C ARG A 286 -30.29 28.71 -3.38
N THR A 287 -29.66 29.56 -4.19
CA THR A 287 -29.90 29.61 -5.64
C THR A 287 -29.66 28.25 -6.30
N TYR A 288 -28.56 27.58 -5.95
CA TYR A 288 -28.29 26.22 -6.42
C TYR A 288 -29.32 25.21 -5.88
N PHE A 289 -29.54 25.19 -4.57
CA PHE A 289 -30.41 24.21 -3.94
C PHE A 289 -31.88 24.34 -4.34
N GLN A 290 -32.36 25.54 -4.69
CA GLN A 290 -33.70 25.73 -5.26
C GLN A 290 -33.75 25.12 -6.65
N LYS A 291 -32.82 25.52 -7.54
CA LYS A 291 -32.77 25.06 -8.93
C LYS A 291 -32.74 23.53 -9.05
N VAL A 292 -31.93 22.83 -8.25
CA VAL A 292 -31.80 21.36 -8.35
C VAL A 292 -32.94 20.58 -7.69
N ASN A 293 -33.84 21.24 -6.95
CA ASN A 293 -34.97 20.58 -6.26
C ASN A 293 -36.34 21.04 -6.76
N GLU A 294 -36.42 22.00 -7.69
CA GLU A 294 -37.69 22.46 -8.26
C GLU A 294 -38.46 21.34 -9.00
N ASP A 295 -37.75 20.32 -9.53
CA ASP A 295 -38.36 19.17 -10.23
C ASP A 295 -38.96 18.07 -9.32
N CYS A 296 -38.85 18.16 -7.99
CA CYS A 296 -39.40 17.13 -7.10
C CYS A 296 -40.86 17.36 -6.67
N SER A 297 -41.53 18.40 -7.16
CA SER A 297 -42.84 18.84 -6.63
C SER A 297 -44.02 18.91 -7.62
N GLY A 298 -43.93 18.33 -8.83
CA GLY A 298 -45.15 18.15 -9.62
C GLY A 298 -44.98 17.51 -11.00
N ASN A 299 -45.32 16.23 -11.16
CA ASN A 299 -46.64 15.75 -11.62
C ASN A 299 -46.51 14.28 -12.10
N PRO A 300 -47.29 13.32 -11.57
CA PRO A 300 -47.42 12.02 -12.21
C PRO A 300 -48.28 12.18 -13.47
N HIS A 301 -47.69 11.96 -14.64
CA HIS A 301 -48.41 11.72 -15.90
C HIS A 301 -48.18 10.29 -16.35
#